data_AF-A0A6A5S661-F1
#
_entry.id   AF-A0A6A5S661-F1
#
_cell.length_a   1.000
_cell.length_b   1.000
_cell.length_c   1.000
_cell.angle_alpha   90.00
_cell.angle_beta   90.00
_cell.angle_gamma   90.00
#
_symmetry.space_group_name_H-M   'P 1'
#
loop_
_entity.id
_entity.type
_entity.pdbx_description
1 polymer ?
#
loop_
_entity_poly.entity_id
_entity_poly.type
_entity_poly.pdbx_seq_one_letter_code
_entity_poly.pdbx_strand_id
1 'polypeptide(L)'
;MTSLRAKRCPPSNSSRPAVLELAARYRDIVIELEAKHTVKGAETQQQLEEAEKKLQGSQARKDSEKNILVNDLDKAFRVLASAQKEGKKERRVDIVLDNAGFELFLDLILAGYLIASGLATTVKAEGQLMLRPNDFWTAGESYWRLPKQEPDLCEDLKDAELVILKGDLNYRKLTADAAWTPTEPFAKAIGPMGPKSGIRVLALRTCKADVVVGLPEGEDERIRKLTGDEGEARKWAWSGKWAVVQFSDGKA
;
A
#
# COMPACT_ATOMS: atom_id res chain seq x y z
N MET A 1 6.81 -25.36 -21.93
CA MET A 1 6.52 -24.23 -21.02
C MET A 1 5.04 -23.89 -21.10
N THR A 2 4.31 -23.89 -19.98
CA THR A 2 2.89 -23.46 -19.98
C THR A 2 2.84 -21.93 -19.83
N SER A 3 2.24 -21.23 -20.79
CA SER A 3 2.21 -19.76 -20.78
C SER A 3 1.48 -19.21 -19.57
N LEU A 4 2.07 -18.23 -18.89
CA LEU A 4 1.45 -17.51 -17.76
C LEU A 4 0.12 -16.85 -18.17
N ARG A 5 -0.07 -16.50 -19.45
CA ARG A 5 -1.34 -15.98 -20.00
C ARG A 5 -2.54 -16.92 -19.78
N ALA A 6 -2.31 -18.22 -19.59
CA ALA A 6 -3.37 -19.22 -19.47
C ALA A 6 -3.86 -19.46 -18.02
N LYS A 7 -3.11 -19.01 -17.00
CA LYS A 7 -3.52 -19.13 -15.59
C LYS A 7 -4.14 -17.81 -15.13
N ARG A 8 -5.44 -17.81 -14.84
CA ARG A 8 -6.05 -16.76 -14.00
C ARG A 8 -5.40 -16.85 -12.61
N CYS A 9 -4.59 -15.85 -12.25
CA CYS A 9 -4.09 -15.74 -10.88
C CYS A 9 -5.30 -15.55 -9.95
N PRO A 10 -5.44 -16.30 -8.84
CA PRO A 10 -6.46 -16.00 -7.84
C PRO A 10 -6.21 -14.57 -7.30
N PRO A 11 -7.23 -13.69 -7.27
CA PRO A 11 -7.02 -12.28 -7.00
C PRO A 11 -6.44 -12.08 -5.59
N SER A 12 -5.25 -11.50 -5.48
CA SER A 12 -4.80 -10.97 -4.21
C SER A 12 -5.60 -9.70 -3.92
N ASN A 13 -5.90 -9.48 -2.64
CA ASN A 13 -6.64 -8.30 -2.21
C ASN A 13 -5.65 -7.21 -1.72
N SER A 14 -4.39 -7.21 -2.18
CA SER A 14 -3.30 -6.36 -1.66
C SER A 14 -3.65 -4.87 -1.57
N SER A 15 -4.22 -4.28 -2.64
CA SER A 15 -4.68 -2.89 -2.65
C SER A 15 -6.13 -2.70 -2.18
N ARG A 16 -6.91 -3.77 -1.98
CA ARG A 16 -8.35 -3.64 -1.69
C ARG A 16 -8.66 -2.89 -0.38
N PRO A 17 -7.97 -3.11 0.76
CA PRO A 17 -8.22 -2.31 1.96
C PRO A 17 -7.86 -0.84 1.74
N ALA A 18 -6.70 -0.57 1.14
CA ALA A 18 -6.24 0.79 0.84
C ALA A 18 -7.20 1.52 -0.12
N VAL A 19 -7.70 0.85 -1.17
CA VAL A 19 -8.68 1.44 -2.10
C VAL A 19 -10.05 1.62 -1.45
N LEU A 20 -10.51 0.71 -0.60
CA LEU A 20 -11.78 0.90 0.13
C LEU A 20 -11.71 2.05 1.14
N GLU A 21 -10.58 2.21 1.82
CA GLU A 21 -10.35 3.28 2.80
C GLU A 21 -10.10 4.63 2.13
N LEU A 22 -9.35 4.67 1.03
CA LEU A 22 -9.14 5.91 0.27
C LEU A 22 -10.38 6.31 -0.55
N ALA A 23 -11.19 5.35 -1.02
CA ALA A 23 -12.50 5.66 -1.62
C ALA A 23 -13.55 6.08 -0.57
N ALA A 24 -13.40 5.67 0.69
CA ALA A 24 -14.16 6.25 1.80
C ALA A 24 -13.75 7.70 2.01
N ARG A 25 -12.47 7.96 2.26
CA ARG A 25 -11.94 9.32 2.44
C ARG A 25 -12.22 10.22 1.23
N TYR A 26 -12.22 9.69 0.01
CA TYR A 26 -12.67 10.44 -1.18
C TYR A 26 -14.14 10.85 -1.06
N ARG A 27 -15.03 9.91 -0.74
CA ARG A 27 -16.46 10.20 -0.57
C ARG A 27 -16.70 11.18 0.57
N ASP A 28 -15.98 11.03 1.67
CA ASP A 28 -16.14 11.90 2.84
C ASP A 28 -15.60 13.32 2.54
N ILE A 29 -14.49 13.44 1.80
CA ILE A 29 -13.98 14.73 1.27
C ILE A 29 -14.96 15.34 0.24
N VAL A 30 -15.53 14.54 -0.67
CA VAL A 30 -16.51 15.01 -1.66
C VAL A 30 -17.78 15.49 -0.94
N ILE A 31 -18.32 14.74 0.02
CA ILE A 31 -19.45 15.14 0.85
C ILE A 31 -19.11 16.40 1.66
N GLU A 32 -17.90 16.54 2.20
CA GLU A 32 -17.47 17.78 2.85
C GLU A 32 -17.41 18.97 1.89
N LEU A 33 -16.93 18.79 0.66
CA LEU A 33 -16.86 19.84 -0.35
C LEU A 33 -18.25 20.23 -0.87
N GLU A 34 -19.12 19.25 -1.09
CA GLU A 34 -20.53 19.42 -1.46
C GLU A 34 -21.30 20.12 -0.34
N ALA A 35 -21.14 19.71 0.92
CA ALA A 35 -21.77 20.35 2.08
C ALA A 35 -21.28 21.78 2.31
N LYS A 36 -19.98 22.06 2.08
CA LYS A 36 -19.43 23.43 2.12
C LYS A 36 -19.96 24.32 1.00
N HIS A 37 -20.52 23.76 -0.07
CA HIS A 37 -21.23 24.49 -1.13
C HIS A 37 -22.76 24.47 -0.99
N THR A 38 -23.33 23.53 -0.23
CA THR A 38 -24.77 23.19 -0.28
C THR A 38 -25.44 23.25 1.10
N VAL A 39 -25.57 24.46 1.65
CA VAL A 39 -26.42 24.70 2.83
C VAL A 39 -27.89 24.78 2.41
N LYS A 40 -28.51 23.61 2.22
CA LYS A 40 -29.95 23.33 2.45
C LYS A 40 -30.21 21.83 2.30
N GLY A 41 -30.89 21.25 3.29
CA GLY A 41 -31.06 19.81 3.39
C GLY A 41 -32.41 19.29 2.85
N ALA A 42 -32.50 17.97 2.83
CA ALA A 42 -33.72 17.18 2.84
C ALA A 42 -33.37 15.86 3.57
N GLU A 43 -34.33 15.25 4.27
CA GLU A 43 -34.21 13.88 4.77
C GLU A 43 -35.05 12.98 3.87
N THR A 44 -34.43 12.01 3.18
CA THR A 44 -35.13 11.20 2.17
C THR A 44 -34.72 9.73 2.21
N GLN A 45 -35.58 8.86 1.66
CA GLN A 45 -35.36 7.42 1.63
C GLN A 45 -34.10 7.02 0.85
N GLN A 46 -33.67 7.82 -0.14
CA GLN A 46 -32.37 7.65 -0.80
C GLN A 46 -31.19 7.84 0.16
N GLN A 47 -31.26 8.75 1.13
CA GLN A 47 -30.20 8.92 2.12
C GLN A 47 -30.15 7.76 3.11
N LEU A 48 -31.28 7.09 3.37
CA LEU A 48 -31.35 5.85 4.13
C LEU A 48 -30.66 4.70 3.37
N GLU A 49 -31.00 4.49 2.09
CA GLU A 49 -30.28 3.52 1.23
C GLU A 49 -28.78 3.85 1.12
N GLU A 50 -28.41 5.14 1.01
CA GLU A 50 -27.02 5.54 1.07
C GLU A 50 -26.37 5.29 2.43
N ALA A 51 -27.07 5.51 3.54
CA ALA A 51 -26.58 5.25 4.88
C ALA A 51 -26.35 3.75 5.10
N GLU A 52 -27.26 2.89 4.63
CA GLU A 52 -27.07 1.43 4.63
C GLU A 52 -25.91 1.01 3.73
N LYS A 53 -25.75 1.62 2.55
CA LYS A 53 -24.64 1.37 1.62
C LYS A 53 -23.30 1.89 2.17
N LYS A 54 -23.31 2.98 2.95
CA LYS A 54 -22.17 3.48 3.75
C LYS A 54 -21.88 2.54 4.92
N LEU A 55 -22.89 1.96 5.57
CA LEU A 55 -22.77 1.03 6.70
C LEU A 55 -22.24 -0.34 6.26
N GLN A 56 -22.78 -0.95 5.19
CA GLN A 56 -22.23 -2.17 4.57
C GLN A 56 -20.80 -1.93 4.11
N GLY A 57 -20.52 -0.77 3.50
CA GLY A 57 -19.16 -0.36 3.14
C GLY A 57 -18.23 -0.19 4.34
N SER A 58 -18.74 0.26 5.50
CA SER A 58 -18.00 0.37 6.77
C SER A 58 -17.76 -1.01 7.40
N GLN A 59 -18.73 -1.92 7.34
CA GLN A 59 -18.60 -3.27 7.87
C GLN A 59 -17.59 -4.09 7.06
N ALA A 60 -17.66 -4.04 5.72
CA ALA A 60 -16.68 -4.67 4.84
C ALA A 60 -15.26 -4.07 4.97
N ARG A 61 -15.13 -2.79 5.36
CA ARG A 61 -13.86 -2.19 5.78
C ARG A 61 -13.38 -2.78 7.10
N LYS A 62 -14.18 -2.71 8.17
CA LYS A 62 -13.88 -3.26 9.51
C LYS A 62 -13.48 -4.73 9.48
N ASP A 63 -14.15 -5.55 8.67
CA ASP A 63 -13.83 -6.98 8.54
C ASP A 63 -12.55 -7.24 7.72
N SER A 64 -12.16 -6.30 6.86
CA SER A 64 -10.84 -6.31 6.20
C SER A 64 -9.74 -5.81 7.14
N GLU A 65 -10.00 -4.75 7.92
CA GLU A 65 -9.06 -4.14 8.89
C GLU A 65 -8.61 -5.11 9.98
N LYS A 66 -9.51 -5.99 10.45
CA LYS A 66 -9.19 -7.07 11.42
C LYS A 66 -8.04 -8.00 10.99
N ASN A 67 -7.70 -8.04 9.70
CA ASN A 67 -6.60 -8.85 9.18
C ASN A 67 -5.35 -8.02 8.83
N ILE A 68 -5.36 -6.70 9.05
CA ILE A 68 -4.22 -5.81 8.87
C ILE A 68 -3.48 -5.66 10.21
N LEU A 69 -2.31 -6.29 10.32
CA LEU A 69 -1.55 -6.40 11.58
C LEU A 69 -0.79 -5.12 11.95
N VAL A 70 -0.47 -4.32 10.94
CA VAL A 70 0.18 -3.01 11.06
C VAL A 70 -0.44 -2.10 10.00
N ASN A 71 -0.94 -0.92 10.39
CA ASN A 71 -1.59 0.00 9.47
C ASN A 71 -1.05 1.43 9.56
N ASP A 72 -0.04 1.71 8.73
CA ASP A 72 0.63 3.01 8.62
C ASP A 72 0.01 3.95 7.56
N LEU A 73 -1.16 3.64 7.00
CA LEU A 73 -1.74 4.40 5.88
C LEU A 73 -1.89 5.90 6.21
N ASP A 74 -2.21 6.24 7.46
CA ASP A 74 -2.28 7.63 7.94
C ASP A 74 -0.94 8.36 7.87
N LYS A 75 0.20 7.67 8.07
CA LYS A 75 1.54 8.29 7.98
C LYS A 75 1.82 8.71 6.55
N ALA A 76 1.55 7.82 5.59
CA ALA A 76 1.69 8.10 4.16
C ALA A 76 0.69 9.18 3.68
N PHE A 77 -0.56 9.15 4.16
CA PHE A 77 -1.56 10.18 3.84
C PHE A 77 -1.13 11.57 4.32
N ARG A 78 -0.59 11.69 5.55
CA ARG A 78 -0.09 12.96 6.11
C ARG A 78 1.01 13.57 5.24
N VAL A 79 1.91 12.77 4.68
CA VAL A 79 2.94 13.27 3.74
C VAL A 79 2.31 13.92 2.52
N LEU A 80 1.39 13.22 1.85
CA LEU A 80 0.75 13.72 0.62
C LEU A 80 -0.12 14.96 0.90
N ALA A 81 -0.85 14.96 2.01
CA ALA A 81 -1.65 16.10 2.45
C ALA A 81 -0.79 17.32 2.82
N SER A 82 0.39 17.12 3.45
CA SER A 82 1.35 18.21 3.71
C SER A 82 1.93 18.76 2.41
N ALA A 83 2.38 17.90 1.49
CA ALA A 83 2.88 18.32 0.18
C ALA A 83 1.83 19.10 -0.64
N GLN A 84 0.55 18.71 -0.54
CA GLN A 84 -0.59 19.43 -1.12
C GLN A 84 -0.81 20.80 -0.45
N LYS A 85 -0.81 20.86 0.89
CA LYS A 85 -0.99 22.09 1.67
C LYS A 85 0.17 23.09 1.50
N GLU A 86 1.39 22.59 1.30
CA GLU A 86 2.59 23.36 0.96
C GLU A 86 2.54 23.97 -0.46
N GLY A 87 1.56 23.58 -1.29
CA GLY A 87 1.41 24.11 -2.65
C GLY A 87 2.51 23.67 -3.61
N LYS A 88 3.23 22.57 -3.32
CA LYS A 88 4.29 22.03 -4.18
C LYS A 88 3.77 21.82 -5.61
N LYS A 89 4.44 22.41 -6.59
CA LYS A 89 3.99 22.41 -8.00
C LYS A 89 3.90 21.02 -8.61
N GLU A 90 4.80 20.13 -8.21
CA GLU A 90 4.75 18.71 -8.52
C GLU A 90 4.63 17.90 -7.23
N ARG A 91 3.75 16.89 -7.23
CA ARG A 91 3.53 15.94 -6.15
C ARG A 91 3.46 14.56 -6.78
N ARG A 92 4.62 13.95 -6.93
CA ARG A 92 4.81 12.70 -7.66
C ARG A 92 4.55 11.48 -6.75
N VAL A 93 3.82 10.48 -7.23
CA VAL A 93 3.66 9.18 -6.56
C VAL A 93 3.98 8.04 -7.52
N ASP A 94 4.88 7.16 -7.13
CA ASP A 94 5.24 5.97 -7.92
C ASP A 94 4.60 4.71 -7.32
N ILE A 95 4.17 3.77 -8.17
CA ILE A 95 3.56 2.51 -7.73
C ILE A 95 4.33 1.34 -8.36
N VAL A 96 5.09 0.61 -7.55
CA VAL A 96 5.75 -0.63 -7.97
C VAL A 96 4.74 -1.77 -7.87
N LEU A 97 4.25 -2.21 -9.04
CA LEU A 97 3.15 -3.16 -9.21
C LEU A 97 3.54 -4.62 -8.85
N ASP A 98 2.54 -5.51 -8.79
CA ASP A 98 2.70 -6.95 -8.50
C ASP A 98 1.89 -7.81 -9.50
N ASN A 99 0.56 -7.85 -9.35
CA ASN A 99 -0.32 -8.69 -10.19
C ASN A 99 -1.08 -7.90 -11.25
N ALA A 100 -1.26 -8.51 -12.43
CA ALA A 100 -2.13 -8.02 -13.49
C ALA A 100 -3.62 -8.30 -13.21
N GLY A 101 -4.51 -7.73 -14.03
CA GLY A 101 -5.96 -7.95 -13.93
C GLY A 101 -6.62 -7.05 -12.88
N PHE A 102 -7.38 -7.63 -11.94
CA PHE A 102 -8.18 -6.85 -11.00
C PHE A 102 -7.34 -6.03 -10.00
N GLU A 103 -6.15 -6.50 -9.63
CA GLU A 103 -5.24 -5.71 -8.78
C GLU A 103 -4.70 -4.47 -9.51
N LEU A 104 -4.28 -4.62 -10.77
CA LEU A 104 -3.91 -3.48 -11.62
C LEU A 104 -5.09 -2.50 -11.79
N PHE A 105 -6.32 -3.00 -11.95
CA PHE A 105 -7.52 -2.15 -12.01
C PHE A 105 -7.76 -1.36 -10.70
N LEU A 106 -7.58 -1.99 -9.54
CA LEU A 106 -7.62 -1.31 -8.25
C LEU A 106 -6.49 -0.29 -8.09
N ASP A 107 -5.29 -0.58 -8.59
CA ASP A 107 -4.13 0.32 -8.54
C ASP A 107 -4.30 1.52 -9.48
N LEU A 108 -5.00 1.35 -10.62
CA LEU A 108 -5.42 2.45 -11.49
C LEU A 108 -6.52 3.32 -10.86
N ILE A 109 -7.47 2.73 -10.12
CA ILE A 109 -8.46 3.49 -9.32
C ILE A 109 -7.75 4.31 -8.23
N LEU A 110 -6.77 3.71 -7.54
CA LEU A 110 -5.94 4.40 -6.55
C LEU A 110 -5.22 5.61 -7.18
N ALA A 111 -4.57 5.42 -8.32
CA ALA A 111 -3.87 6.49 -9.03
C ALA A 111 -4.84 7.61 -9.46
N GLY A 112 -6.00 7.26 -10.01
CA GLY A 112 -7.05 8.21 -10.39
C GLY A 112 -7.57 9.03 -9.19
N TYR A 113 -7.78 8.38 -8.04
CA TYR A 113 -8.13 9.07 -6.79
C TYR A 113 -7.04 10.06 -6.35
N LEU A 114 -5.78 9.65 -6.35
CA LEU A 114 -4.66 10.50 -5.91
C LEU A 114 -4.55 11.78 -6.77
N ILE A 115 -4.80 11.68 -8.07
CA ILE A 115 -4.85 12.82 -9.00
C ILE A 115 -6.11 13.66 -8.76
N ALA A 116 -7.30 13.05 -8.71
CA ALA A 116 -8.58 13.75 -8.58
C ALA A 116 -8.74 14.50 -7.24
N SER A 117 -8.17 13.96 -6.16
CA SER A 117 -8.10 14.62 -4.84
C SER A 117 -7.00 15.68 -4.73
N GLY A 118 -6.11 15.77 -5.73
CA GLY A 118 -4.94 16.65 -5.73
C GLY A 118 -3.82 16.24 -4.77
N LEU A 119 -3.90 15.07 -4.13
CA LEU A 119 -2.82 14.52 -3.29
C LEU A 119 -1.56 14.25 -4.13
N ALA A 120 -1.73 13.83 -5.38
CA ALA A 120 -0.70 13.81 -6.41
C ALA A 120 -1.03 14.79 -7.54
N THR A 121 -0.01 15.28 -8.25
CA THR A 121 -0.15 15.91 -9.58
C THR A 121 0.12 14.91 -10.69
N THR A 122 0.97 13.93 -10.40
CA THR A 122 1.52 12.96 -11.33
C THR A 122 1.64 11.63 -10.59
N VAL A 123 1.00 10.58 -11.08
CA VAL A 123 1.33 9.20 -10.66
C VAL A 123 2.28 8.59 -11.73
N LYS A 124 2.74 7.34 -11.62
CA LYS A 124 3.59 6.71 -12.65
C LYS A 124 3.14 5.28 -13.09
N ALA A 125 1.96 5.15 -13.76
CA ALA A 125 1.57 4.09 -14.75
C ALA A 125 0.23 4.30 -15.62
N GLU A 126 0.03 4.79 -16.88
CA GLU A 126 0.73 5.61 -17.95
C GLU A 126 0.14 7.06 -18.16
N GLY A 127 0.94 8.11 -18.49
CA GLY A 127 0.50 9.48 -18.86
C GLY A 127 0.65 10.58 -17.78
N GLN A 128 -0.48 11.07 -17.23
CA GLN A 128 -0.60 11.92 -16.00
C GLN A 128 -0.04 11.24 -14.72
N LEU A 129 0.88 10.30 -14.94
CA LEU A 129 0.61 8.89 -14.69
C LEU A 129 1.72 8.02 -15.36
N MET A 130 2.95 8.45 -15.69
CA MET A 130 3.98 7.75 -16.56
C MET A 130 4.37 6.24 -16.28
N LEU A 131 4.21 5.25 -17.20
CA LEU A 131 4.44 3.77 -16.99
C LEU A 131 5.81 3.27 -17.49
N ARG A 132 6.63 2.69 -16.60
CA ARG A 132 8.07 2.47 -16.88
C ARG A 132 8.56 1.05 -16.53
N PRO A 133 8.95 0.22 -17.52
CA PRO A 133 9.71 -0.99 -17.25
C PRO A 133 11.16 -0.64 -16.88
N ASN A 134 11.78 -1.48 -16.05
CA ASN A 134 13.22 -1.50 -15.76
C ASN A 134 13.57 -2.92 -15.26
N ASP A 135 14.73 -3.45 -15.67
CA ASP A 135 15.09 -4.84 -15.43
C ASP A 135 15.42 -5.15 -13.95
N PHE A 136 15.65 -4.14 -13.12
CA PHE A 136 15.77 -4.28 -11.66
C PHE A 136 14.56 -4.95 -11.01
N TRP A 137 13.37 -4.66 -11.55
CA TRP A 137 12.12 -5.22 -11.03
C TRP A 137 12.05 -6.74 -11.23
N THR A 138 12.63 -7.26 -12.32
CA THR A 138 12.69 -8.70 -12.65
C THR A 138 13.99 -9.38 -12.20
N ALA A 139 15.04 -8.63 -11.88
CA ALA A 139 16.30 -9.15 -11.30
C ALA A 139 16.07 -9.95 -10.00
N GLY A 140 16.97 -10.89 -9.70
CA GLY A 140 16.82 -11.79 -8.54
C GLY A 140 17.14 -11.19 -7.16
N GLU A 141 17.65 -9.96 -7.08
CA GLU A 141 18.17 -9.39 -5.83
C GLU A 141 17.18 -8.47 -5.07
N SER A 142 17.55 -8.18 -3.82
CA SER A 142 16.85 -7.29 -2.91
C SER A 142 17.01 -5.82 -3.29
N TYR A 143 16.04 -4.99 -2.91
CA TYR A 143 16.10 -3.53 -3.02
C TYR A 143 17.21 -2.88 -2.16
N TRP A 144 17.83 -3.63 -1.25
CA TRP A 144 19.12 -3.26 -0.64
C TRP A 144 20.25 -3.07 -1.67
N ARG A 145 20.08 -3.53 -2.92
CA ARG A 145 21.02 -3.31 -4.02
C ARG A 145 20.70 -2.11 -4.90
N LEU A 146 19.49 -1.54 -4.82
CA LEU A 146 19.04 -0.48 -5.73
C LEU A 146 20.06 0.67 -5.86
N PRO A 147 20.63 1.23 -4.76
CA PRO A 147 21.58 2.35 -4.85
C PRO A 147 22.95 1.99 -5.44
N LYS A 148 23.20 0.72 -5.80
CA LYS A 148 24.48 0.24 -6.35
C LYS A 148 24.36 -0.41 -7.73
N GLN A 149 23.22 -1.04 -8.02
CA GLN A 149 22.98 -1.69 -9.31
C GLN A 149 22.33 -0.73 -10.30
N GLU A 150 21.36 0.06 -9.85
CA GLU A 150 20.52 0.91 -10.69
C GLU A 150 20.41 2.31 -10.04
N PRO A 151 21.54 3.05 -9.96
CA PRO A 151 21.61 4.32 -9.26
C PRO A 151 20.68 5.38 -9.88
N ASP A 152 20.53 5.42 -11.20
CA ASP A 152 19.65 6.38 -11.88
C ASP A 152 18.17 6.17 -11.51
N LEU A 153 17.74 4.91 -11.37
CA LEU A 153 16.42 4.57 -10.84
C LEU A 153 16.31 4.92 -9.34
N CYS A 154 17.39 4.75 -8.58
CA CYS A 154 17.44 5.12 -7.17
C CYS A 154 17.28 6.63 -6.96
N GLU A 155 17.93 7.47 -7.78
CA GLU A 155 17.79 8.93 -7.73
C GLU A 155 16.40 9.37 -8.23
N ASP A 156 15.91 8.83 -9.35
CA ASP A 156 14.57 9.13 -9.87
C ASP A 156 13.44 8.82 -8.86
N LEU A 157 13.59 7.79 -8.03
CA LEU A 157 12.62 7.48 -6.97
C LEU A 157 12.66 8.46 -5.78
N LYS A 158 13.71 9.27 -5.63
CA LYS A 158 13.78 10.34 -4.61
C LYS A 158 12.93 11.54 -4.97
N ASP A 159 12.57 11.74 -6.24
CA ASP A 159 11.64 12.81 -6.65
C ASP A 159 10.20 12.53 -6.20
N ALA A 160 9.84 11.26 -5.96
CA ALA A 160 8.50 10.90 -5.49
C ALA A 160 8.27 11.39 -4.05
N GLU A 161 7.10 11.99 -3.78
CA GLU A 161 6.66 12.26 -2.40
C GLU A 161 6.35 10.95 -1.66
N LEU A 162 5.94 9.91 -2.41
CA LEU A 162 5.71 8.55 -1.92
C LEU A 162 5.95 7.50 -3.02
N VAL A 163 6.63 6.40 -2.68
CA VAL A 163 6.72 5.17 -3.49
C VAL A 163 5.91 4.07 -2.82
N ILE A 164 4.88 3.59 -3.50
CA ILE A 164 3.99 2.53 -3.05
C ILE A 164 4.47 1.20 -3.63
N LEU A 165 4.80 0.22 -2.79
CA LEU A 165 5.27 -1.10 -3.20
C LEU A 165 4.22 -2.18 -2.91
N LYS A 166 3.79 -2.90 -3.95
CA LYS A 166 2.60 -3.77 -3.92
C LYS A 166 2.92 -5.23 -3.64
N GLY A 167 2.07 -5.90 -2.86
CA GLY A 167 2.07 -7.36 -2.76
C GLY A 167 3.29 -7.94 -2.03
N ASP A 168 3.48 -9.25 -2.19
CA ASP A 168 4.40 -10.03 -1.35
C ASP A 168 5.84 -10.00 -1.88
N LEU A 169 6.05 -10.11 -3.20
CA LEU A 169 7.39 -10.14 -3.80
C LEU A 169 8.15 -8.82 -3.55
N ASN A 170 7.47 -7.67 -3.69
CA ASN A 170 8.07 -6.37 -3.38
C ASN A 170 8.44 -6.26 -1.89
N TYR A 171 7.64 -6.80 -0.98
CA TYR A 171 7.94 -6.79 0.46
C TYR A 171 9.13 -7.68 0.82
N ARG A 172 9.24 -8.86 0.18
CA ARG A 172 10.42 -9.74 0.30
C ARG A 172 11.68 -9.05 -0.24
N LYS A 173 11.61 -8.42 -1.41
CA LYS A 173 12.72 -7.64 -1.96
C LYS A 173 13.11 -6.45 -1.07
N LEU A 174 12.15 -5.74 -0.47
CA LEU A 174 12.41 -4.68 0.54
C LEU A 174 13.16 -5.25 1.77
N THR A 175 12.66 -6.34 2.35
CA THR A 175 13.18 -6.94 3.59
C THR A 175 14.36 -7.91 3.39
N ALA A 176 14.93 -7.95 2.18
CA ALA A 176 15.98 -8.88 1.76
C ALA A 176 15.65 -10.38 1.97
N ASP A 177 14.36 -10.72 2.09
CA ASP A 177 13.81 -12.06 2.33
C ASP A 177 14.41 -12.79 3.55
N ALA A 178 14.98 -12.03 4.51
CA ALA A 178 15.76 -12.57 5.60
C ALA A 178 14.92 -13.04 6.80
N ALA A 179 15.51 -13.91 7.62
CA ALA A 179 14.92 -14.49 8.82
C ALA A 179 14.89 -13.48 10.00
N TRP A 180 14.18 -12.37 9.83
CA TRP A 180 14.00 -11.35 10.86
C TRP A 180 13.12 -11.82 12.04
N THR A 181 13.38 -11.25 13.21
CA THR A 181 12.45 -11.26 14.35
C THR A 181 11.18 -10.49 13.97
N PRO A 182 9.95 -10.99 14.24
CA PRO A 182 8.71 -10.32 13.79
C PRO A 182 8.52 -8.88 14.28
N THR A 183 9.13 -8.51 15.43
CA THR A 183 9.06 -7.18 16.04
C THR A 183 10.18 -6.23 15.60
N GLU A 184 11.14 -6.69 14.77
CA GLU A 184 12.22 -5.85 14.22
C GLU A 184 11.64 -4.66 13.42
N PRO A 185 11.99 -3.39 13.70
CA PRO A 185 11.36 -2.25 13.03
C PRO A 185 11.52 -2.27 11.50
N PHE A 186 10.40 -2.12 10.78
CA PHE A 186 10.35 -2.09 9.31
C PHE A 186 11.39 -1.15 8.68
N ALA A 187 11.54 0.06 9.24
CA ALA A 187 12.52 1.05 8.80
C ALA A 187 13.99 0.57 8.85
N LYS A 188 14.34 -0.36 9.74
CA LYS A 188 15.66 -1.03 9.78
C LYS A 188 15.70 -2.24 8.84
N ALA A 189 14.62 -3.02 8.78
CA ALA A 189 14.54 -4.22 7.95
C ALA A 189 14.60 -3.94 6.43
N ILE A 190 14.21 -2.73 5.98
CA ILE A 190 14.37 -2.30 4.58
C ILE A 190 15.74 -1.69 4.25
N GLY A 191 16.66 -1.65 5.23
CA GLY A 191 18.09 -1.35 5.01
C GLY A 191 18.34 -0.04 4.25
N PRO A 192 19.07 -0.06 3.12
CA PRO A 192 19.32 1.13 2.29
C PRO A 192 18.09 1.88 1.76
N MET A 193 16.89 1.29 1.81
CA MET A 193 15.62 1.96 1.47
C MET A 193 14.99 2.69 2.67
N GLY A 194 15.57 2.54 3.87
CA GLY A 194 15.07 3.06 5.14
C GLY A 194 15.34 4.56 5.37
N PRO A 195 15.50 4.99 6.64
CA PRO A 195 15.84 6.36 6.99
C PRO A 195 17.09 6.86 6.24
N LYS A 196 17.07 8.12 5.81
CA LYS A 196 18.13 8.76 5.01
C LYS A 196 18.34 8.20 3.59
N SER A 197 17.48 7.32 3.08
CA SER A 197 17.55 6.85 1.68
C SER A 197 17.19 7.93 0.65
N GLY A 198 16.51 8.99 1.07
CA GLY A 198 15.85 9.98 0.20
C GLY A 198 14.52 9.50 -0.37
N ILE A 199 14.07 8.28 -0.08
CA ILE A 199 12.88 7.65 -0.65
C ILE A 199 11.85 7.38 0.45
N ARG A 200 10.60 7.79 0.26
CA ARG A 200 9.50 7.41 1.17
C ARG A 200 8.81 6.16 0.68
N VAL A 201 8.78 5.13 1.52
CA VAL A 201 8.24 3.80 1.18
C VAL A 201 6.92 3.56 1.89
N LEU A 202 5.90 3.13 1.15
CA LEU A 202 4.69 2.50 1.69
C LEU A 202 4.55 1.10 1.09
N ALA A 203 4.73 0.06 1.90
CA ALA A 203 4.46 -1.32 1.48
C ALA A 203 2.99 -1.70 1.71
N LEU A 204 2.31 -2.20 0.68
CA LEU A 204 0.92 -2.69 0.72
C LEU A 204 0.89 -4.19 0.46
N ARG A 205 1.08 -5.01 1.51
CA ARG A 205 1.38 -6.43 1.40
C ARG A 205 0.31 -7.32 2.04
N THR A 206 -0.29 -8.21 1.26
CA THR A 206 -0.93 -9.43 1.79
C THR A 206 0.16 -10.47 2.04
N CYS A 207 0.20 -11.06 3.23
CA CYS A 207 1.28 -11.97 3.65
C CYS A 207 1.14 -13.33 2.93
N LYS A 208 2.12 -13.67 2.09
CA LYS A 208 2.22 -14.92 1.31
C LYS A 208 3.58 -15.64 1.46
N ALA A 209 4.40 -15.23 2.43
CA ALA A 209 5.73 -15.79 2.70
C ALA A 209 6.16 -15.52 4.15
N ASP A 210 7.11 -16.31 4.66
CA ASP A 210 7.58 -16.29 6.05
C ASP A 210 7.97 -14.92 6.59
N VAL A 211 8.71 -14.13 5.81
CA VAL A 211 9.30 -12.87 6.28
C VAL A 211 8.21 -11.90 6.72
N VAL A 212 8.30 -11.41 7.95
CA VAL A 212 7.44 -10.36 8.50
C VAL A 212 8.23 -9.60 9.56
N VAL A 213 8.01 -8.29 9.63
CA VAL A 213 8.75 -7.35 10.49
C VAL A 213 7.80 -6.27 11.01
N GLY A 214 8.20 -5.55 12.04
CA GLY A 214 7.48 -4.40 12.60
C GLY A 214 6.11 -4.72 13.20
N LEU A 215 5.86 -5.97 13.61
CA LEU A 215 4.66 -6.33 14.38
C LEU A 215 4.74 -5.75 15.81
N PRO A 216 3.58 -5.50 16.47
CA PRO A 216 3.54 -5.27 17.91
C PRO A 216 4.07 -6.47 18.72
N GLU A 217 4.57 -6.18 19.92
CA GLU A 217 5.04 -7.21 20.85
C GLU A 217 3.90 -8.18 21.23
N GLY A 218 4.15 -9.49 21.15
CA GLY A 218 3.15 -10.53 21.42
C GLY A 218 2.18 -10.84 20.26
N GLU A 219 2.27 -10.15 19.13
CA GLU A 219 1.31 -10.30 18.02
C GLU A 219 1.53 -11.59 17.21
N ASP A 220 2.78 -12.02 16.98
CA ASP A 220 3.07 -13.31 16.32
C ASP A 220 2.53 -14.46 17.19
N GLU A 221 2.77 -14.40 18.50
CA GLU A 221 2.28 -15.36 19.50
C GLU A 221 0.75 -15.39 19.54
N ARG A 222 0.09 -14.23 19.43
CA ARG A 222 -1.38 -14.12 19.38
C ARG A 222 -1.93 -14.78 18.13
N ILE A 223 -1.33 -14.54 16.97
CA ILE A 223 -1.79 -15.11 15.69
C ILE A 223 -1.53 -16.61 15.65
N ARG A 224 -0.33 -17.07 16.07
CA ARG A 224 0.02 -18.50 16.14
C ARG A 224 -0.96 -19.30 16.99
N LYS A 225 -1.33 -18.78 18.16
CA LYS A 225 -2.36 -19.37 19.05
C LYS A 225 -3.75 -19.40 18.38
N LEU A 226 -4.07 -18.41 17.54
CA LEU A 226 -5.34 -18.32 16.82
C LEU A 226 -5.41 -19.25 15.60
N THR A 227 -4.28 -19.61 14.98
CA THR A 227 -4.22 -20.48 13.79
C THR A 227 -3.81 -21.92 14.07
N GLY A 228 -3.25 -22.23 15.24
CA GLY A 228 -2.68 -23.54 15.53
C GLY A 228 -1.28 -23.72 14.94
N ASP A 229 -0.50 -22.64 14.84
CA ASP A 229 0.87 -22.66 14.31
C ASP A 229 1.86 -23.19 15.36
N GLU A 230 1.97 -24.51 15.43
CA GLU A 230 3.01 -25.21 16.20
C GLU A 230 4.38 -25.17 15.49
N GLY A 231 5.45 -25.04 16.29
CA GLY A 231 6.84 -25.01 15.82
C GLY A 231 7.31 -23.63 15.35
N GLU A 232 8.51 -23.56 14.77
CA GLU A 232 9.13 -22.28 14.37
C GLU A 232 8.43 -21.63 13.17
N ALA A 233 7.85 -22.42 12.26
CA ALA A 233 7.25 -21.93 11.02
C ALA A 233 5.98 -21.10 11.24
N ARG A 234 5.95 -19.88 10.67
CA ARG A 234 4.78 -18.97 10.67
C ARG A 234 3.85 -19.30 9.50
N LYS A 235 3.12 -20.42 9.59
CA LYS A 235 2.15 -20.86 8.55
C LYS A 235 1.08 -19.80 8.28
N TRP A 236 0.73 -18.99 9.28
CA TRP A 236 -0.16 -17.84 9.12
C TRP A 236 0.41 -16.80 8.14
N ALA A 237 1.73 -16.59 8.10
CA ALA A 237 2.39 -15.55 7.31
C ALA A 237 2.42 -15.87 5.81
N TRP A 238 2.24 -17.13 5.41
CA TRP A 238 2.02 -17.50 4.00
C TRP A 238 0.57 -17.83 3.63
N SER A 239 -0.37 -17.70 4.57
CA SER A 239 -1.78 -18.07 4.37
C SER A 239 -2.56 -17.20 3.37
N GLY A 240 -2.06 -16.00 3.02
CA GLY A 240 -2.80 -15.02 2.24
C GLY A 240 -3.97 -14.35 2.98
N LYS A 241 -4.23 -14.70 4.25
CA LYS A 241 -5.31 -14.13 5.06
C LYS A 241 -4.96 -12.77 5.66
N TRP A 242 -3.73 -12.63 6.14
CA TRP A 242 -3.24 -11.47 6.88
C TRP A 242 -2.53 -10.46 5.96
N ALA A 243 -2.42 -9.22 6.41
CA ALA A 243 -1.77 -8.15 5.67
C ALA A 243 -0.99 -7.20 6.58
N VAL A 244 -0.06 -6.45 5.99
CA VAL A 244 0.63 -5.31 6.62
C VAL A 244 0.65 -4.13 5.66
N VAL A 245 0.44 -2.94 6.22
CA VAL A 245 0.57 -1.64 5.56
C VAL A 245 1.61 -0.87 6.36
N GLN A 246 2.84 -0.76 5.84
CA GLN A 246 4.00 -0.26 6.60
C GLN A 246 4.71 0.87 5.87
N PHE A 247 5.06 1.92 6.63
CA PHE A 247 5.63 3.16 6.10
C PHE A 247 7.03 3.43 6.68
N SER A 248 7.92 3.95 5.83
CA SER A 248 9.21 4.49 6.23
C SER A 248 9.47 5.82 5.50
N ASP A 249 9.74 6.88 6.26
CA ASP A 249 10.17 8.15 5.70
C ASP A 249 11.70 8.17 5.57
N GLY A 250 12.20 7.90 4.36
CA GLY A 250 13.62 8.04 4.04
C GLY A 250 14.10 9.47 3.79
N LYS A 251 13.19 10.47 3.83
CA LYS A 251 13.48 11.90 3.67
C LYS A 251 13.57 12.65 5.02
N ALA A 252 13.44 11.94 6.14
CA ALA A 252 13.61 12.43 7.52
C ALA A 252 14.98 12.07 8.11
#